data_AF-A0A9P4GWZ8-F1
#
_entry.id   AF-A0A9P4GWZ8-F1
#
_cell.length_a   1.000
_cell.length_b   1.000
_cell.length_c   1.000
_cell.angle_alpha   90.00
_cell.angle_beta   90.00
_cell.angle_gamma   90.00
#
_symmetry.space_group_name_H-M   'P 1'
#
loop_
_entity.id
_entity.type
_entity.pdbx_description
1 polymer ?
#
loop_
_entity_poly.entity_id
_entity_poly.type
_entity_poly.pdbx_seq_one_letter_code
_entity_poly.pdbx_strand_id
1 'polypeptide(L)'
;WGWYDFAAFWCSYGFSVGVWSVGSSMVAMGLNSWQSIICVFMSYLLSAIAIAWHSRIGAEWRFGFPVESRVTWGMYGSFFPIIIRLVVGQIWTAVLMVPGGYFMSILFRCLFGSAWHDLPNTIPKSQGIILQRLVGFIIYTIVTAPLLMLRPHHMCRL
;
A
#
# COMPACT_ATOMS: atom_id res chain seq x y z
N TRP A 1 -3.85 -2.74 21.95
CA TRP A 1 -3.55 -3.83 21.00
C TRP A 1 -3.83 -5.16 21.68
N GLY A 2 -5.12 -5.49 21.75
CA GLY A 2 -5.59 -6.84 21.96
C GLY A 2 -5.64 -7.62 20.63
N TRP A 3 -6.13 -8.86 20.69
CA TRP A 3 -6.28 -9.71 19.51
C TRP A 3 -7.29 -9.17 18.49
N TYR A 4 -8.34 -8.48 18.96
CA TYR A 4 -9.32 -7.80 18.11
C TYR A 4 -8.68 -6.67 17.30
N ASP A 5 -7.87 -5.81 17.93
CA ASP A 5 -7.17 -4.71 17.25
C ASP A 5 -6.24 -5.24 16.15
N PHE A 6 -5.56 -6.36 16.42
CA PHE A 6 -4.70 -7.02 15.46
C PHE A 6 -5.49 -7.57 14.27
N ALA A 7 -6.59 -8.28 14.51
CA ALA A 7 -7.44 -8.81 13.44
C ALA A 7 -8.06 -7.67 12.59
N ALA A 8 -8.56 -6.61 13.24
CA ALA A 8 -9.14 -5.45 12.56
C ALA A 8 -8.12 -4.73 11.66
N PHE A 9 -6.87 -4.59 12.12
CA PHE A 9 -5.79 -4.02 11.32
C PHE A 9 -5.55 -4.81 10.02
N TRP A 10 -5.48 -6.14 10.10
CA TRP A 10 -5.27 -6.98 8.91
C TRP A 10 -6.49 -7.04 8.00
N CYS A 11 -7.70 -7.04 8.55
CA CYS A 11 -8.92 -6.88 7.76
C CYS A 11 -8.90 -5.56 6.99
N SER A 12 -8.55 -4.44 7.64
CA SER A 12 -8.43 -3.14 6.97
C SER A 12 -7.40 -3.15 5.84
N TYR A 13 -6.28 -3.87 6.00
CA TYR A 13 -5.28 -4.04 4.95
C TYR A 13 -5.82 -4.85 3.75
N GLY A 14 -6.64 -5.87 4.02
CA GLY A 14 -7.33 -6.66 3.00
C GLY A 14 -8.29 -5.84 2.13
N PHE A 15 -8.92 -4.81 2.70
CA PHE A 15 -9.75 -3.84 1.99
C PHE A 15 -8.93 -2.72 1.33
N SER A 16 -7.94 -3.10 0.52
CA SER A 16 -7.13 -2.15 -0.23
C SER A 16 -7.14 -2.46 -1.73
N VAL A 17 -7.00 -1.40 -2.53
CA VAL A 17 -6.97 -1.49 -4.00
C VAL A 17 -5.86 -2.41 -4.51
N GLY A 18 -4.75 -2.48 -3.77
CA GLY A 18 -3.63 -3.37 -4.09
C GLY A 18 -4.08 -4.83 -4.07
N VAL A 19 -4.79 -5.26 -3.03
CA VAL A 19 -5.29 -6.64 -2.90
C VAL A 19 -6.35 -6.94 -3.95
N TRP A 20 -7.24 -5.99 -4.25
CA TRP A 20 -8.26 -6.16 -5.30
C TRP A 20 -7.63 -6.31 -6.69
N SER A 21 -6.55 -5.57 -6.94
CA SER A 21 -5.82 -5.64 -8.20
C SER A 21 -5.18 -7.02 -8.42
N VAL A 22 -4.69 -7.67 -7.37
CA VAL A 22 -4.14 -9.05 -7.43
C VAL A 22 -5.20 -10.04 -7.90
N GLY A 23 -6.42 -9.98 -7.35
CA GLY A 23 -7.49 -10.86 -7.81
C GLY A 23 -7.87 -10.60 -9.28
N SER A 24 -7.96 -9.32 -9.66
CA SER A 24 -8.32 -8.93 -11.02
C SER A 24 -7.28 -9.35 -12.07
N SER A 25 -5.98 -9.29 -11.73
CA SER A 25 -4.92 -9.65 -12.67
C SER A 25 -4.90 -11.15 -12.94
N MET A 26 -5.24 -11.99 -11.95
CA MET A 26 -5.33 -13.45 -12.13
C MET A 26 -6.45 -13.84 -13.07
N VAL A 27 -7.62 -13.20 -12.95
CA VAL A 27 -8.72 -13.38 -13.89
C VAL A 27 -8.36 -12.85 -15.28
N ALA A 28 -7.66 -11.71 -15.36
CA ALA A 28 -7.18 -11.15 -16.63
C ALA A 28 -6.15 -12.05 -17.34
N MET A 29 -5.38 -12.86 -16.60
CA MET A 29 -4.47 -13.87 -17.14
C MET A 29 -5.20 -15.13 -17.67
N GLY A 30 -6.52 -15.22 -17.52
CA GLY A 30 -7.34 -16.31 -18.05
C GLY A 30 -7.69 -17.40 -17.04
N LEU A 31 -7.41 -17.22 -15.74
CA LEU A 31 -7.87 -18.16 -14.71
C LEU A 31 -9.37 -17.99 -14.45
N ASN A 32 -10.07 -19.11 -14.23
CA ASN A 32 -11.45 -19.06 -13.77
C ASN A 32 -11.53 -18.39 -12.38
N SER A 33 -12.65 -17.70 -12.11
CA SER A 33 -12.83 -16.94 -10.88
C SER A 33 -12.64 -17.78 -9.61
N TRP A 34 -13.11 -19.02 -9.61
CA TRP A 34 -12.94 -19.95 -8.49
C TRP A 34 -11.46 -20.35 -8.33
N GLN A 35 -10.73 -20.66 -9.40
CA GLN A 35 -9.30 -20.98 -9.30
C GLN A 35 -8.48 -19.82 -8.72
N SER A 36 -8.81 -18.59 -9.13
CA SER A 36 -8.18 -17.37 -8.61
C SER A 36 -8.42 -17.22 -7.09
N ILE A 37 -9.65 -17.49 -6.61
CA ILE A 37 -9.98 -17.42 -5.18
C ILE A 37 -9.16 -18.43 -4.36
N ILE A 38 -9.02 -19.69 -4.81
CA ILE A 38 -8.18 -20.70 -4.11
C ILE A 38 -6.74 -20.22 -4.00
N CYS A 39 -6.18 -19.78 -5.13
CA CYS A 39 -4.78 -19.43 -5.21
C CYS A 39 -4.46 -18.21 -4.32
N VAL A 40 -5.33 -17.20 -4.33
CA VAL A 40 -5.25 -16.05 -3.42
C VAL A 40 -5.37 -16.50 -1.96
N PHE A 41 -6.36 -17.34 -1.63
CA PHE A 41 -6.55 -17.83 -0.26
C PHE A 41 -5.33 -18.59 0.26
N MET A 42 -4.78 -19.51 -0.54
CA MET A 42 -3.58 -20.27 -0.16
C MET A 42 -2.35 -19.37 0.00
N SER A 43 -2.17 -18.39 -0.89
CA SER A 43 -1.08 -17.42 -0.80
C SER A 43 -1.15 -16.60 0.49
N TYR A 44 -2.32 -16.05 0.84
CA TYR A 44 -2.50 -15.29 2.06
C TYR A 44 -2.44 -16.16 3.33
N LEU A 45 -2.90 -17.41 3.27
CA LEU A 45 -2.81 -18.35 4.40
C LEU A 45 -1.36 -18.68 4.74
N LEU A 46 -0.53 -19.00 3.73
CA LEU A 46 0.91 -19.24 3.93
C LEU A 46 1.62 -17.99 4.45
N SER A 47 1.27 -16.82 3.91
CA SER A 47 1.80 -15.54 4.36
C SER A 47 1.41 -15.23 5.81
N ALA A 48 0.17 -15.54 6.21
CA ALA A 48 -0.32 -15.32 7.56
C ALA A 48 0.45 -16.16 8.59
N ILE A 49 0.81 -17.41 8.26
CA ILE A 49 1.63 -18.26 9.12
C ILE A 49 3.02 -17.65 9.33
N ALA A 50 3.67 -17.20 8.25
CA ALA A 50 4.98 -16.57 8.32
C ALA A 50 4.96 -15.25 9.13
N ILE A 51 3.93 -14.42 8.91
CA ILE A 51 3.73 -13.17 9.64
C ILE A 51 3.47 -13.46 11.12
N ALA A 52 2.65 -14.46 11.45
CA ALA A 52 2.37 -14.84 12.84
C ALA A 52 3.66 -15.25 13.57
N TRP A 53 4.50 -16.05 12.92
CA TRP A 53 5.79 -16.45 13.49
C TRP A 53 6.71 -15.26 13.76
N HIS A 54 6.87 -14.37 12.78
CA HIS A 54 7.69 -13.18 12.93
C HIS A 54 7.12 -12.20 13.96
N SER A 55 5.80 -12.04 14.01
CA SER A 55 5.12 -11.12 14.93
C SER A 55 5.31 -11.48 16.41
N ARG A 56 5.52 -12.76 16.72
CA ARG A 56 5.76 -13.23 18.09
C ARG A 56 7.04 -12.64 18.68
N ILE A 57 8.10 -12.52 17.88
CA ILE A 57 9.39 -11.96 18.32
C ILE A 57 9.21 -10.49 18.72
N GLY A 58 8.48 -9.71 17.92
CA GLY A 58 8.18 -8.30 18.24
C GLY A 58 7.27 -8.14 19.46
N ALA A 59 6.32 -9.05 19.68
CA ALA A 59 5.37 -8.98 20.78
C ALA A 59 6.01 -9.30 22.16
N GLU A 60 6.91 -10.28 22.19
CA GLU A 60 7.56 -10.72 23.44
C GLU A 60 8.65 -9.74 23.88
N TRP A 61 9.50 -9.31 22.95
CA TRP A 61 10.71 -8.54 23.27
C TRP A 61 10.59 -7.03 23.11
N ARG A 62 9.45 -6.55 22.57
CA ARG A 62 9.09 -5.12 22.45
C ARG A 62 10.14 -4.24 21.75
N PHE A 63 10.98 -4.81 20.88
CA PHE A 63 11.92 -4.07 20.06
C PHE A 63 11.48 -4.03 18.59
N GLY A 64 11.93 -3.01 17.84
CA GLY A 64 11.62 -2.85 16.42
C GLY A 64 12.58 -3.60 15.49
N PHE A 65 12.22 -3.67 14.20
CA PHE A 65 13.00 -4.32 13.15
C PHE A 65 14.51 -3.94 13.12
N PRO A 66 14.94 -2.68 13.35
CA PRO A 66 16.37 -2.34 13.36
C PRO A 66 17.17 -2.99 14.51
N VAL A 67 16.50 -3.40 15.60
CA VAL A 67 17.15 -4.13 16.70
C VAL A 67 17.21 -5.62 16.37
N GLU A 68 16.13 -6.16 15.80
CA GLU A 68 16.08 -7.54 15.32
C GLU A 68 17.18 -7.84 14.30
N SER A 69 17.38 -6.95 13.34
CA SER A 69 18.40 -7.13 12.29
C SER A 69 19.83 -7.17 12.85
N ARG A 70 20.09 -6.55 14.01
CA ARG A 70 21.40 -6.59 14.67
C ARG A 70 21.69 -7.93 15.32
N VAL A 71 20.68 -8.68 15.74
CA VAL A 71 20.86 -10.00 16.35
C VAL A 71 21.46 -10.97 15.34
N THR A 72 21.02 -10.91 14.08
CA THR A 72 21.48 -11.82 13.02
C THR A 72 22.71 -11.30 12.28
N TRP A 73 22.77 -9.99 11.99
CA TRP A 73 23.80 -9.41 11.10
C TRP A 73 24.90 -8.63 11.84
N GLY A 74 24.82 -8.52 13.17
CA GLY A 74 25.72 -7.69 13.97
C GLY A 74 25.51 -6.19 13.76
N MET A 75 26.35 -5.36 14.37
CA MET A 75 26.18 -3.90 14.37
C MET A 75 26.33 -3.30 12.97
N TYR A 76 27.43 -3.58 12.27
CA TYR A 76 27.70 -3.03 10.94
C TYR A 76 26.96 -3.76 9.80
N GLY A 77 26.69 -5.05 9.93
CA GLY A 77 25.94 -5.80 8.91
C GLY A 77 24.45 -5.45 8.88
N SER A 78 23.88 -4.96 9.99
CA SER A 78 22.46 -4.60 10.07
C SER A 78 22.02 -3.47 9.14
N PHE A 79 22.95 -2.62 8.66
CA PHE A 79 22.60 -1.51 7.76
C PHE A 79 22.05 -1.99 6.41
N PHE A 80 22.53 -3.12 5.89
CA PHE A 80 22.08 -3.66 4.61
C PHE A 80 20.56 -4.00 4.60
N PRO A 81 20.04 -4.86 5.50
CA PRO A 81 18.61 -5.16 5.55
C PRO A 81 17.75 -3.95 5.93
N ILE A 82 18.28 -3.02 6.75
CA ILE A 82 17.58 -1.79 7.10
C ILE A 82 17.38 -0.91 5.86
N ILE A 83 18.42 -0.70 5.05
CA ILE A 83 18.34 0.11 3.82
C ILE A 83 17.35 -0.51 2.83
N ILE A 84 17.43 -1.84 2.61
CA ILE A 84 16.47 -2.54 1.74
C ILE A 84 15.04 -2.30 2.23
N ARG A 85 14.81 -2.45 3.54
CA ARG A 85 13.46 -2.28 4.11
C ARG A 85 12.94 -0.85 3.96
N LEU A 86 13.82 0.15 4.08
CA LEU A 86 13.51 1.56 3.86
C LEU A 86 13.11 1.80 2.39
N VAL A 87 13.92 1.32 1.45
CA VAL A 87 13.64 1.46 0.00
C VAL A 87 12.31 0.80 -0.36
N VAL A 88 12.06 -0.42 0.13
CA VAL A 88 10.78 -1.12 -0.08
C VAL A 88 9.62 -0.32 0.51
N GLY A 89 9.80 0.30 1.68
CA GLY A 89 8.80 1.19 2.27
C GLY A 89 8.45 2.37 1.35
N GLN A 90 9.47 3.04 0.81
CA GLN A 90 9.25 4.17 -0.11
C GLN A 90 8.57 3.73 -1.41
N ILE A 91 8.97 2.58 -1.98
CA ILE A 91 8.34 2.04 -3.20
C ILE A 91 6.86 1.77 -2.95
N TRP A 92 6.50 1.13 -1.85
CA TRP A 92 5.10 0.85 -1.53
C TRP A 92 4.29 2.12 -1.33
N THR A 93 4.85 3.13 -0.65
CA THR A 93 4.19 4.43 -0.54
C THR A 93 3.94 5.04 -1.93
N ALA A 94 4.94 5.04 -2.82
CA ALA A 94 4.78 5.55 -4.18
C ALA A 94 3.71 4.80 -4.98
N VAL A 95 3.70 3.46 -4.90
CA VAL A 95 2.70 2.61 -5.57
C VAL A 95 1.29 2.89 -5.06
N LEU A 96 1.11 3.11 -3.75
CA LEU A 96 -0.19 3.41 -3.17
C LEU A 96 -0.72 4.81 -3.52
N MET A 97 0.17 5.76 -3.81
CA MET A 97 -0.23 7.12 -4.19
C MET A 97 -0.83 7.19 -5.60
N VAL A 98 -0.47 6.28 -6.51
CA VAL A 98 -0.96 6.30 -7.89
C VAL A 98 -2.48 6.04 -7.98
N PRO A 99 -3.05 4.98 -7.38
CA PRO A 99 -4.49 4.82 -7.30
C PRO A 99 -5.20 5.97 -6.60
N GLY A 100 -4.58 6.55 -5.56
CA GLY A 100 -5.10 7.75 -4.87
C GLY A 100 -5.28 8.94 -5.83
N GLY A 101 -4.29 9.18 -6.69
CA GLY A 101 -4.39 10.18 -7.75
C GLY A 101 -5.49 9.90 -8.78
N TYR A 102 -5.73 8.63 -9.12
CA TYR A 102 -6.82 8.25 -10.02
C TYR A 102 -8.19 8.51 -9.40
N PHE A 103 -8.38 8.19 -8.12
CA PHE A 103 -9.61 8.51 -7.41
C PHE A 103 -9.83 10.02 -7.29
N MET A 104 -8.76 10.79 -7.06
CA MET A 104 -8.85 12.26 -7.03
C MET A 104 -9.29 12.82 -8.39
N SER A 105 -8.78 12.27 -9.50
CA SER A 105 -9.23 12.66 -10.84
C SER A 105 -10.70 12.30 -11.10
N ILE A 106 -11.20 11.19 -10.55
CA ILE A 106 -12.63 10.83 -10.65
C ILE A 106 -13.48 11.80 -9.81
N LEU A 107 -13.04 12.14 -8.61
CA LEU A 107 -13.70 13.11 -7.74
C LEU A 107 -13.81 14.49 -8.42
N PHE A 108 -12.74 14.96 -9.08
CA PHE A 108 -12.80 16.20 -9.85
C PHE A 108 -13.70 16.11 -11.08
N ARG A 109 -13.79 14.96 -11.74
CA ARG A 109 -14.79 14.74 -12.78
C ARG A 109 -16.21 14.86 -12.24
N CYS A 110 -16.47 14.41 -11.01
CA CYS A 110 -17.78 14.56 -10.37
C CYS A 110 -18.08 16.01 -9.95
N LEU A 111 -17.08 16.78 -9.50
CA LEU A 111 -17.27 18.17 -9.05
C LEU A 111 -17.32 19.19 -10.20
N PHE A 112 -16.40 19.08 -11.16
CA PHE A 112 -16.25 20.05 -12.26
C PHE A 112 -16.85 19.58 -13.58
N GLY A 113 -17.39 18.34 -13.63
CA GLY A 113 -18.13 17.84 -14.79
C GLY A 113 -17.29 17.71 -16.05
N SER A 114 -17.85 18.17 -17.19
CA SER A 114 -17.24 18.09 -18.51
C SER A 114 -15.95 18.91 -18.63
N ALA A 115 -15.82 20.02 -17.89
CA ALA A 115 -14.62 20.86 -17.92
C ALA A 115 -13.34 20.11 -17.52
N TRP A 116 -13.44 19.13 -16.61
CA TRP A 116 -12.31 18.29 -16.23
C TRP A 116 -12.08 17.13 -17.19
N HIS A 117 -13.15 16.56 -17.77
CA HIS A 117 -13.06 15.42 -18.67
C HIS A 117 -12.50 15.79 -20.06
N ASP A 118 -12.80 17.00 -20.53
CA ASP A 118 -12.43 17.45 -21.87
C ASP A 118 -11.08 18.20 -21.90
N LEU A 119 -10.30 18.11 -20.82
CA LEU A 119 -8.97 18.72 -20.74
C LEU A 119 -8.06 18.17 -21.86
N PRO A 120 -7.50 19.02 -22.73
CA PRO A 120 -6.67 18.57 -23.83
C PRO A 120 -5.39 17.93 -23.28
N ASN A 121 -5.15 16.67 -23.66
CA ASN A 121 -3.98 15.94 -23.19
C ASN A 121 -2.73 16.39 -23.96
N THR A 122 -1.89 17.20 -23.31
CA THR A 122 -0.59 17.64 -23.85
C THR A 122 0.49 16.54 -23.77
N ILE A 123 0.23 15.45 -23.03
CA ILE A 123 1.20 14.37 -22.82
C ILE A 123 1.13 13.36 -23.98
N PRO A 124 2.27 12.99 -24.60
CA PRO A 124 2.32 11.97 -25.65
C PRO A 124 1.72 10.64 -25.18
N LYS A 125 0.90 10.01 -26.04
CA LYS A 125 0.25 8.72 -25.74
C LYS A 125 1.25 7.59 -25.42
N SER A 126 2.52 7.73 -25.81
CA SER A 126 3.59 6.78 -25.49
C SER A 126 3.93 6.69 -24.00
N GLN A 127 3.56 7.70 -23.20
CA GLN A 127 3.88 7.76 -21.76
C GLN A 127 2.85 7.02 -20.88
N GLY A 128 1.78 6.46 -21.45
CA GLY A 128 0.79 5.65 -20.71
C GLY A 128 -0.02 6.42 -19.64
N ILE A 129 0.19 7.73 -19.49
CA ILE A 129 -0.46 8.60 -18.50
C ILE A 129 -1.21 9.73 -19.21
N ILE A 130 -2.41 10.03 -18.70
CA ILE A 130 -3.25 11.14 -19.14
C ILE A 130 -3.00 12.33 -18.21
N LEU A 131 -2.96 13.56 -18.74
CA LEU A 131 -2.74 14.79 -17.97
C LEU A 131 -3.62 14.88 -16.71
N GLN A 132 -4.91 14.56 -16.82
CA GLN A 132 -5.87 14.57 -15.70
C GLN A 132 -5.42 13.68 -14.52
N ARG A 133 -4.86 12.49 -14.82
CA ARG A 133 -4.37 11.55 -13.81
C ARG A 133 -3.09 12.04 -13.15
N LEU A 134 -2.21 12.69 -13.91
CA LEU A 134 -0.99 13.30 -13.38
C LEU A 134 -1.31 14.46 -12.43
N VAL A 135 -2.23 15.34 -12.82
CA VAL A 135 -2.67 16.46 -11.97
C VAL A 135 -3.37 15.93 -10.71
N GLY A 136 -4.24 14.92 -10.85
CA GLY A 136 -4.87 14.25 -9.70
C GLY A 136 -3.86 13.65 -8.72
N PHE A 137 -2.78 13.04 -9.23
CA PHE A 137 -1.69 12.51 -8.40
C PHE A 137 -0.93 13.60 -7.64
N ILE A 138 -0.58 14.71 -8.30
CA ILE A 138 0.11 15.84 -7.66
C ILE A 138 -0.75 16.42 -6.54
N ILE A 139 -2.04 16.65 -6.82
CA ILE A 139 -2.97 17.20 -5.82
C ILE A 139 -3.14 16.22 -4.65
N TYR A 140 -3.33 14.92 -4.94
CA TYR A 140 -3.43 13.90 -3.90
C TYR A 140 -2.18 13.89 -3.00
N THR A 141 -0.99 14.00 -3.59
CA THR A 141 0.29 14.07 -2.87
C THR A 141 0.37 15.28 -1.95
N ILE A 142 -0.01 16.46 -2.43
CA ILE A 142 -0.02 17.70 -1.63
C ILE A 142 -1.02 17.60 -0.47
N VAL A 143 -2.19 17.02 -0.71
CA VAL A 143 -3.24 16.87 0.31
C VAL A 143 -2.86 15.81 1.36
N THR A 144 -2.16 14.74 0.97
CA THR A 144 -1.74 13.70 1.92
C THR A 144 -0.46 14.04 2.68
N ALA A 145 0.41 14.91 2.16
CA ALA A 145 1.66 15.28 2.83
C ALA A 145 1.48 15.85 4.26
N PRO A 146 0.50 16.73 4.56
CA PRO A 146 0.21 17.19 5.92
C PRO A 146 -0.24 16.07 6.85
N LEU A 147 -0.97 15.07 6.35
CA LEU A 147 -1.44 13.94 7.16
C LEU A 147 -0.29 13.05 7.64
N LEU A 148 0.83 13.00 6.89
CA LEU A 148 2.04 12.29 7.31
C LEU A 148 2.74 12.96 8.51
N MET A 149 2.47 14.26 8.76
CA MET A 149 3.02 14.98 9.91
C MET A 149 2.27 14.71 11.21
N LEU A 150 1.10 14.06 11.13
CA LEU A 150 0.34 13.66 12.32
C LEU A 150 1.05 12.52 13.03
N ARG A 151 1.34 12.73 14.32
CA ARG A 151 2.01 11.72 15.14
C ARG A 151 1.06 10.54 15.42
N PRO A 152 1.53 9.28 15.32
CA PRO A 152 0.70 8.09 15.53
C PRO A 152 -0.06 8.05 16.86
N HIS A 153 0.45 8.72 17.91
CA HIS A 153 -0.21 8.79 19.23
C HIS A 153 -1.59 9.47 19.21
N HIS A 154 -1.89 10.30 18.20
CA HIS A 154 -3.20 10.96 18.07
C HIS A 154 -4.18 10.19 17.18
N MET A 155 -3.72 9.15 16.48
CA MET A 155 -4.55 8.37 15.54
C MET A 155 -5.44 7.34 16.25
N CYS A 156 -5.15 6.99 17.52
CA CYS A 156 -5.89 5.97 18.26
C CYS A 156 -7.31 6.38 18.71
N ARG A 157 -7.81 7.55 18.27
CA ARG A 157 -9.12 8.13 18.64
C ARG A 157 -10.01 8.46 17.43
N LEU A 158 -9.63 8.07 16.23
CA LEU A 158 -10.44 8.15 15.01
C LEU A 158 -10.90 6.74 14.64
#